data_AF-D2V3D8-F1
#
_entry.id   AF-D2V3D8-F1
#
_cell.length_a   1.000
_cell.length_b   1.000
_cell.length_c   1.000
_cell.angle_alpha   90.00
_cell.angle_beta   90.00
_cell.angle_gamma   90.00
#
_symmetry.space_group_name_H-M   'P 1'
#
loop_
_entity.id
_entity.type
_entity.pdbx_description
1 polymer ?
#
loop_
_entity_poly.entity_id
_entity_poly.type
_entity_poly.pdbx_seq_one_letter_code
_entity_poly.pdbx_strand_id
1 'polypeptide(L)'
;MESLGDDAYFTFDSTTHSMIGIADGVGGWNRNGSTGIAALVSNRIMSECLKCCENGERDPRNVMKQSFENIVKDNLSKGSSTVCIASIDKMANKLSVCNFGDSQYDIILLFTDGVCDNLFQSEILEICTGLDTSYEIACSIVKKSKEKTRTPSTDFAEIYPTPFSKSRNLKYTAKPDDITCVCQIIE
;
A
#
# COMPACT_ATOMS: atom_id res chain seq x y z
N MET A 1 -15.06 -4.36 0.48
CA MET A 1 -14.57 -4.44 -0.92
C MET A 1 -15.20 -3.29 -1.67
N GLU A 2 -14.39 -2.50 -2.37
CA GLU A 2 -14.86 -1.46 -3.27
C GLU A 2 -14.07 -1.58 -4.59
N SER A 3 -14.75 -1.29 -5.71
CA SER A 3 -14.13 -1.25 -7.03
C SER A 3 -13.73 0.20 -7.35
N LEU A 4 -12.51 0.39 -7.86
CA LEU A 4 -11.95 1.70 -8.21
C LEU A 4 -11.61 1.73 -9.70
N GLY A 5 -12.61 1.49 -10.56
CA GLY A 5 -12.41 1.35 -12.00
C GLY A 5 -11.97 -0.07 -12.36
N ASP A 6 -10.84 -0.21 -13.05
CA ASP A 6 -10.26 -1.52 -13.38
C ASP A 6 -9.54 -2.18 -12.18
N ASP A 7 -9.34 -1.42 -11.10
CA ASP A 7 -8.68 -1.89 -9.88
C ASP A 7 -9.70 -2.32 -8.81
N ALA A 8 -9.26 -3.20 -7.92
CA ALA A 8 -10.04 -3.65 -6.77
C ALA A 8 -9.15 -3.88 -5.55
N TYR A 9 -9.74 -3.83 -4.36
CA TYR A 9 -9.07 -4.19 -3.11
C TYR A 9 -9.98 -4.97 -2.17
N PHE A 10 -9.38 -5.73 -1.26
CA PHE A 10 -10.08 -6.29 -0.10
C PHE A 10 -9.32 -5.99 1.20
N THR A 11 -10.09 -5.99 2.29
CA THR A 11 -9.56 -5.97 3.64
C THR A 11 -10.26 -7.05 4.45
N PHE A 12 -9.52 -7.72 5.31
CA PHE A 12 -10.00 -8.72 6.24
C PHE A 12 -9.36 -8.45 7.60
N ASP A 13 -10.15 -8.45 8.66
CA ASP A 13 -9.65 -8.28 10.02
C ASP A 13 -10.30 -9.27 10.98
N SER A 14 -9.48 -9.87 11.83
CA SER A 14 -9.88 -10.78 12.89
C SER A 14 -9.03 -10.52 14.14
N THR A 15 -9.36 -11.18 15.25
CA THR A 15 -8.61 -11.03 16.50
C THR A 15 -7.15 -11.48 16.38
N THR A 16 -6.85 -12.44 15.51
CA THR A 16 -5.50 -13.02 15.37
C THR A 16 -4.80 -12.60 14.08
N HIS A 17 -5.53 -12.16 13.05
CA HIS A 17 -4.95 -11.84 11.74
C HIS A 17 -5.63 -10.66 11.07
N SER A 18 -4.85 -9.86 10.34
CA SER A 18 -5.34 -8.89 9.36
C SER A 18 -4.80 -9.26 7.99
N MET A 19 -5.56 -9.04 6.93
CA MET A 19 -5.08 -9.18 5.56
C MET A 19 -5.63 -8.05 4.70
N ILE A 20 -4.78 -7.53 3.83
CA ILE A 20 -5.16 -6.58 2.80
C ILE A 20 -4.66 -7.10 1.46
N GLY A 21 -5.41 -6.83 0.41
CA GLY A 21 -4.96 -7.13 -0.94
C GLY A 21 -5.44 -6.09 -1.92
N ILE A 22 -4.63 -5.88 -2.94
CA ILE A 22 -4.91 -5.00 -4.08
C ILE A 22 -4.75 -5.81 -5.36
N ALA A 23 -5.55 -5.46 -6.36
CA ALA A 23 -5.44 -5.99 -7.70
C ALA A 23 -5.64 -4.87 -8.72
N ASP A 24 -4.68 -4.74 -9.64
CA ASP A 24 -4.78 -3.84 -10.80
C ASP A 24 -5.22 -4.67 -12.01
N GLY A 25 -6.38 -4.33 -12.56
CA GLY A 25 -6.92 -4.99 -13.74
C GLY A 25 -6.17 -4.53 -14.98
N VAL A 26 -5.43 -5.42 -15.63
CA VAL A 26 -4.63 -5.05 -16.81
C VAL A 26 -5.54 -4.63 -17.96
N GLY A 27 -5.47 -3.34 -18.32
CA GLY A 27 -6.19 -2.77 -19.46
C GLY A 27 -5.74 -3.36 -20.81
N GLY A 28 -6.61 -3.26 -21.82
CA GLY A 28 -6.31 -3.72 -23.20
C GLY A 28 -7.18 -4.87 -23.69
N TRP A 29 -7.83 -5.61 -22.78
CA TRP A 29 -8.88 -6.57 -23.11
C TRP A 29 -10.13 -5.92 -23.73
N ASN A 30 -10.29 -4.61 -23.53
CA ASN A 30 -11.37 -3.80 -24.09
C ASN A 30 -11.30 -3.68 -25.64
N ARG A 31 -10.17 -3.98 -26.29
CA ARG A 31 -10.01 -3.88 -27.76
C ARG A 31 -10.77 -4.96 -28.54
N ASN A 32 -11.19 -6.05 -27.87
CA ASN A 32 -11.90 -7.18 -28.50
C ASN A 32 -13.42 -7.17 -28.22
N GLY A 33 -14.03 -5.98 -28.00
CA GLY A 33 -15.46 -5.85 -27.70
C GLY A 33 -15.86 -6.29 -26.29
N SER A 34 -14.89 -6.42 -25.38
CA SER A 34 -15.09 -6.92 -24.02
C SER A 34 -14.79 -5.83 -22.98
N THR A 35 -15.61 -4.78 -22.98
CA THR A 35 -15.50 -3.65 -22.03
C THR A 35 -15.66 -4.13 -20.59
N GLY A 36 -14.74 -3.76 -19.71
CA GLY A 36 -14.83 -4.01 -18.26
C GLY A 36 -14.33 -5.39 -17.80
N ILE A 37 -13.66 -6.14 -18.67
CA ILE A 37 -13.03 -7.42 -18.30
C ILE A 37 -11.95 -7.24 -17.22
N ALA A 38 -11.15 -6.17 -17.31
CA ALA A 38 -10.09 -5.88 -16.35
C ALA A 38 -10.66 -5.67 -14.95
N ALA A 39 -11.61 -4.74 -14.79
CA ALA A 39 -12.40 -4.58 -13.58
C ALA A 39 -13.02 -5.90 -13.09
N LEU A 40 -13.64 -6.69 -13.97
CA LEU A 40 -14.31 -7.92 -13.56
C LEU A 40 -13.32 -8.94 -12.98
N VAL A 41 -12.14 -9.09 -13.59
CA VAL A 41 -11.09 -10.00 -13.10
C VAL A 41 -10.52 -9.51 -11.77
N SER A 42 -10.09 -8.25 -11.65
CA SER A 42 -9.53 -7.72 -10.39
C SER A 42 -10.56 -7.82 -9.25
N ASN A 43 -11.81 -7.44 -9.50
CA ASN A 43 -12.90 -7.59 -8.53
C ASN A 43 -13.10 -9.05 -8.12
N ARG A 44 -13.11 -9.98 -9.08
CA ARG A 44 -13.32 -11.40 -8.74
C ARG A 44 -12.17 -11.97 -7.92
N ILE A 45 -10.93 -11.64 -8.26
CA ILE A 45 -9.75 -12.04 -7.48
C ILE A 45 -9.88 -11.56 -6.04
N MET A 46 -10.15 -10.28 -5.82
CA MET A 46 -10.29 -9.73 -4.47
C MET A 46 -11.46 -10.35 -3.70
N SER A 47 -12.58 -10.64 -4.37
CA SER A 47 -13.73 -11.30 -3.75
C SER A 47 -13.41 -12.75 -3.33
N GLU A 48 -12.72 -13.53 -4.16
CA GLU A 48 -12.30 -14.88 -3.80
C GLU A 48 -11.23 -14.86 -2.69
N CYS A 49 -10.32 -13.88 -2.69
CA CYS A 49 -9.33 -13.72 -1.62
C CYS A 49 -10.01 -13.48 -0.26
N LEU A 50 -11.02 -12.62 -0.22
CA LEU A 50 -11.80 -12.38 0.99
C LEU A 50 -12.49 -13.66 1.48
N LYS A 51 -13.11 -14.44 0.58
CA LYS A 51 -13.75 -15.72 0.93
C LYS A 51 -12.73 -16.73 1.49
N CYS A 52 -11.54 -16.84 0.91
CA CYS A 52 -10.47 -17.68 1.44
C CYS A 52 -10.10 -17.27 2.88
N CYS A 53 -9.99 -15.96 3.15
CA CYS A 53 -9.77 -15.44 4.50
C CYS A 53 -10.93 -15.79 5.45
N GLU A 54 -12.17 -15.58 5.03
CA GLU A 54 -13.35 -15.93 5.84
C GLU A 54 -13.41 -17.43 6.16
N ASN A 55 -12.93 -18.27 5.25
CA ASN A 55 -12.83 -19.73 5.42
C ASN A 55 -11.64 -20.20 6.27
N GLY A 56 -10.81 -19.29 6.79
CA GLY A 56 -9.75 -19.63 7.73
C GLY A 56 -8.33 -19.66 7.14
N GLU A 57 -8.15 -19.42 5.84
CA GLU A 57 -6.80 -19.33 5.26
C GLU A 57 -6.10 -18.04 5.73
N ARG A 58 -4.81 -18.13 6.06
CA ARG A 58 -4.02 -17.03 6.64
C ARG A 58 -2.71 -16.78 5.90
N ASP A 59 -2.24 -17.76 5.13
CA ASP A 59 -1.06 -17.60 4.30
C ASP A 59 -1.44 -16.86 3.00
N PRO A 60 -0.83 -15.69 2.70
CA PRO A 60 -1.21 -14.89 1.55
C PRO A 60 -0.92 -15.60 0.21
N ARG A 61 0.08 -16.51 0.14
CA ARG A 61 0.35 -17.30 -1.06
C ARG A 61 -0.77 -18.31 -1.29
N ASN A 62 -1.24 -18.96 -0.23
CA ASN A 62 -2.36 -19.90 -0.32
C ASN A 62 -3.67 -19.18 -0.67
N VAL A 63 -3.94 -18.01 -0.08
CA VAL A 63 -5.10 -17.18 -0.43
C VAL A 63 -5.08 -16.86 -1.93
N MET A 64 -3.95 -16.35 -2.43
CA MET A 64 -3.79 -16.03 -3.85
C MET A 64 -4.00 -17.26 -4.74
N LYS A 65 -3.33 -18.38 -4.42
CA LYS A 65 -3.41 -19.63 -5.19
C LYS A 65 -4.84 -20.16 -5.27
N GLN A 66 -5.52 -20.29 -4.13
CA GLN A 66 -6.90 -20.80 -4.08
C GLN A 66 -7.87 -19.87 -4.83
N SER A 67 -7.68 -18.55 -4.71
CA SER A 67 -8.49 -17.56 -5.41
C SER A 67 -8.34 -17.69 -6.92
N PHE A 68 -7.11 -17.80 -7.42
CA PHE A 68 -6.84 -18.04 -8.84
C PHE A 68 -7.43 -19.37 -9.33
N GLU A 69 -7.26 -20.45 -8.58
CA GLU A 69 -7.83 -21.76 -8.93
C GLU A 69 -9.36 -21.72 -9.04
N ASN A 70 -10.05 -20.98 -8.16
CA ASN A 70 -11.50 -20.83 -8.21
C ASN A 70 -11.94 -20.02 -9.44
N ILE A 71 -11.21 -18.98 -9.80
CA ILE A 71 -11.53 -18.12 -10.96
C ILE A 71 -11.33 -18.86 -12.28
N VAL A 72 -10.27 -19.66 -12.37
CA VAL A 72 -10.03 -20.51 -13.55
C VAL A 72 -11.16 -21.54 -13.73
N LYS A 73 -11.65 -22.15 -12.64
CA LYS A 73 -12.79 -23.08 -12.69
C LYS A 73 -14.08 -22.42 -13.19
N ASP A 74 -14.26 -21.13 -12.90
CA ASP A 74 -15.44 -20.35 -13.30
C ASP A 74 -15.40 -19.88 -14.77
N ASN A 75 -14.46 -20.37 -15.58
CA ASN A 75 -14.29 -20.02 -17.00
C ASN A 75 -14.10 -18.52 -17.26
N LEU A 76 -13.60 -17.78 -16.26
CA LEU A 76 -13.07 -16.43 -16.40
C LEU A 76 -11.72 -16.46 -17.12
N SER A 77 -11.75 -16.95 -18.35
CA SER A 77 -10.57 -17.27 -19.19
C SER A 77 -10.08 -16.07 -20.01
N LYS A 78 -10.70 -14.90 -19.85
CA LYS A 78 -10.35 -13.67 -20.57
C LYS A 78 -10.15 -12.56 -19.56
N GLY A 79 -8.97 -11.96 -19.56
CA GLY A 79 -8.56 -10.93 -18.61
C GLY A 79 -7.31 -11.31 -17.86
N SER A 80 -6.66 -10.30 -17.28
CA SER A 80 -5.47 -10.45 -16.46
C SER A 80 -5.43 -9.34 -15.43
N SER A 81 -4.75 -9.59 -14.32
CA SER A 81 -4.60 -8.62 -13.25
C SER A 81 -3.31 -8.91 -12.49
N THR A 82 -2.64 -7.87 -12.01
CA THR A 82 -1.59 -8.01 -11.00
C THR A 82 -2.21 -8.05 -9.62
N VAL A 83 -1.56 -8.70 -8.66
CA VAL A 83 -2.12 -8.92 -7.32
C VAL A 83 -1.03 -8.84 -6.28
N CYS A 84 -1.22 -7.99 -5.27
CA CYS A 84 -0.41 -7.98 -4.06
C CYS A 84 -1.29 -8.21 -2.83
N ILE A 85 -0.86 -9.11 -1.95
CA ILE A 85 -1.55 -9.45 -0.71
C ILE A 85 -0.56 -9.40 0.46
N ALA A 86 -0.92 -8.65 1.51
CA ALA A 86 -0.18 -8.57 2.76
C ALA A 86 -1.02 -9.15 3.90
N SER A 87 -0.42 -10.04 4.69
CA SER A 87 -1.01 -10.72 5.84
C SER A 87 -0.22 -10.41 7.12
N ILE A 88 -0.91 -10.00 8.17
CA ILE A 88 -0.35 -9.75 9.50
C ILE A 88 -0.88 -10.83 10.43
N ASP A 89 0.00 -11.69 10.94
CA ASP A 89 -0.27 -12.53 12.10
C ASP A 89 -0.01 -11.71 13.37
N LYS A 90 -1.09 -11.34 14.06
CA LYS A 90 -1.06 -10.51 15.28
C LYS A 90 -0.53 -11.28 16.48
N MET A 91 -0.61 -12.61 16.45
CA MET A 91 -0.14 -13.47 17.55
C MET A 91 1.37 -13.70 17.45
N ALA A 92 1.86 -13.94 16.22
CA ALA A 92 3.28 -14.13 15.95
C ALA A 92 4.04 -12.82 15.68
N ASN A 93 3.34 -11.68 15.59
CA ASN A 93 3.89 -10.38 15.16
C ASN A 93 4.63 -10.48 13.82
N LYS A 94 4.03 -11.18 12.85
CA LYS A 94 4.66 -11.49 11.56
C LYS A 94 3.86 -10.87 10.40
N LEU A 95 4.55 -10.08 9.57
CA LEU A 95 4.04 -9.62 8.28
C LEU A 95 4.55 -10.55 7.18
N SER A 96 3.64 -11.05 6.35
CA SER A 96 3.93 -11.88 5.17
C SER A 96 3.29 -11.26 3.95
N VAL A 97 4.02 -11.15 2.84
CA VAL A 97 3.54 -10.53 1.60
C VAL A 97 3.72 -11.47 0.42
N CYS A 98 2.76 -11.47 -0.50
CA CYS A 98 2.77 -12.24 -1.73
C CYS A 98 2.38 -11.32 -2.90
N ASN A 99 3.24 -11.28 -3.92
CA ASN A 99 3.03 -10.53 -5.15
C ASN A 99 2.93 -11.49 -6.35
N PHE A 100 2.06 -11.19 -7.32
CA PHE A 100 1.90 -11.92 -8.57
C PHE A 100 1.58 -10.96 -9.72
N GLY A 101 2.46 -10.94 -10.72
CA GLY A 101 2.38 -10.02 -11.86
C GLY A 101 3.55 -9.04 -11.88
N ASP A 102 3.37 -7.92 -12.57
CA ASP A 102 4.34 -6.84 -12.72
C ASP A 102 4.01 -5.61 -11.85
N SER A 103 3.28 -5.80 -10.75
CA SER A 103 3.25 -4.85 -9.62
C SER A 103 4.66 -4.75 -9.01
N GLN A 104 5.59 -4.21 -9.78
CA GLN A 104 6.94 -3.91 -9.37
C GLN A 104 6.85 -2.69 -8.44
N TYR A 105 7.65 -2.67 -7.38
CA TYR A 105 7.81 -1.54 -6.45
C TYR A 105 6.69 -1.36 -5.40
N ASP A 106 6.11 -2.43 -4.88
CA ASP A 106 5.34 -2.31 -3.63
C ASP A 106 6.28 -1.96 -2.48
N ILE A 107 6.07 -0.80 -1.85
CA ILE A 107 6.91 -0.31 -0.75
C ILE A 107 6.15 -0.42 0.56
N ILE A 108 6.73 -1.12 1.52
CA ILE A 108 6.27 -1.13 2.90
C ILE A 108 7.13 -0.18 3.72
N LEU A 109 6.48 0.85 4.24
CA LEU A 109 7.08 1.80 5.18
C LEU A 109 6.55 1.56 6.59
N LEU A 110 7.47 1.42 7.54
CA LEU A 110 7.21 1.45 8.97
C LEU A 110 7.93 2.66 9.55
N PHE A 111 7.23 3.56 10.22
CA PHE A 111 7.84 4.75 10.80
C PHE A 111 7.17 5.19 12.10
N THR A 112 7.91 5.92 12.92
CA THR A 112 7.38 6.58 14.12
C THR A 112 6.66 7.88 13.77
N ASP A 113 5.88 8.42 14.72
CA ASP A 113 5.16 9.68 14.57
C ASP A 113 6.06 10.85 14.17
N GLY A 114 7.34 10.83 14.56
CA GLY A 114 8.35 11.78 14.09
C GLY A 114 8.43 11.94 12.57
N VAL A 115 8.06 10.93 11.77
CA VAL A 115 7.90 11.06 10.32
C VAL A 115 6.60 11.78 9.96
N CYS A 116 5.44 11.26 10.36
CA CYS A 116 4.15 11.80 9.93
C CYS A 116 3.76 13.13 10.58
N ASP A 117 4.39 13.52 11.69
CA ASP A 117 4.25 14.85 12.28
C ASP A 117 5.01 15.91 11.47
N ASN A 118 6.04 15.50 10.71
CA ASN A 118 6.94 16.39 10.01
C ASN A 118 6.80 16.34 8.47
N LEU A 119 6.39 15.22 7.87
CA LEU A 119 6.21 15.07 6.42
C LEU A 119 4.75 14.83 6.04
N PHE A 120 4.29 15.52 5.00
CA PHE A 120 3.02 15.21 4.36
C PHE A 120 3.12 13.92 3.55
N GLN A 121 2.00 13.23 3.40
CA GLN A 121 1.90 12.00 2.62
C GLN A 121 2.42 12.19 1.17
N SER A 122 2.14 13.33 0.56
CA SER A 122 2.64 13.67 -0.78
C SER A 122 4.17 13.71 -0.85
N GLU A 123 4.84 14.19 0.19
CA GLU A 123 6.31 14.25 0.24
C GLU A 123 6.93 12.86 0.44
N ILE A 124 6.26 11.99 1.20
CA ILE A 124 6.67 10.60 1.37
C ILE A 124 6.55 9.86 0.03
N LEU A 125 5.43 10.05 -0.69
CA LEU A 125 5.19 9.46 -2.00
C LEU A 125 6.22 9.93 -3.04
N GLU A 126 6.54 11.22 -3.06
CA GLU A 126 7.59 11.78 -3.93
C GLU A 126 8.95 11.10 -3.71
N ILE A 127 9.33 10.88 -2.44
CA ILE A 127 10.57 10.17 -2.12
C ILE A 127 10.51 8.71 -2.59
N CYS A 128 9.40 8.02 -2.33
CA CYS A 128 9.22 6.61 -2.68
C CYS A 128 9.23 6.38 -4.20
N THR A 129 8.73 7.34 -4.97
CA THR A 129 8.67 7.25 -6.44
C THR A 129 9.97 7.70 -7.14
N GLY A 130 10.86 8.40 -6.43
CA GLY A 130 12.10 8.94 -6.99
C GLY A 130 13.35 8.12 -6.69
N LEU A 131 13.25 7.01 -5.93
CA LEU A 131 14.39 6.24 -5.45
C LEU A 131 14.13 4.74 -5.58
N ASP A 132 15.18 3.98 -5.90
CA ASP A 132 15.06 2.56 -6.27
C ASP A 132 15.46 1.59 -5.16
N THR A 133 15.98 2.08 -4.03
CA THR A 133 16.43 1.21 -2.94
C THR A 133 15.74 1.50 -1.61
N SER A 134 15.43 0.43 -0.87
CA SER A 134 14.82 0.52 0.46
C SER A 134 15.64 1.41 1.41
N TYR A 135 16.96 1.32 1.35
CA TYR A 135 17.87 2.10 2.18
C TYR A 135 17.81 3.60 1.85
N GLU A 136 17.85 3.96 0.57
CA GLU A 136 17.80 5.37 0.14
C GLU A 136 16.45 6.01 0.44
N ILE A 137 15.35 5.27 0.25
CA ILE A 137 14.00 5.73 0.62
C ILE A 137 13.94 6.01 2.12
N ALA A 138 14.31 5.05 2.97
CA ALA A 138 14.28 5.21 4.42
C ALA A 138 15.17 6.38 4.88
N CYS A 139 16.39 6.48 4.35
CA CYS A 139 17.31 7.57 4.69
C CYS A 139 16.78 8.94 4.25
N SER A 140 16.18 9.03 3.06
CA SER A 140 15.63 10.28 2.52
C SER A 140 14.41 10.74 3.31
N ILE A 141 13.53 9.82 3.72
CA ILE A 141 12.41 10.12 4.63
C ILE A 141 12.94 10.67 5.96
N VAL A 142 13.87 9.95 6.62
CA VAL A 142 14.43 10.40 7.91
C VAL A 142 15.13 11.76 7.77
N LYS A 143 15.88 11.97 6.69
CA LYS A 143 16.61 13.21 6.43
C LYS A 143 15.63 14.38 6.22
N LYS A 144 14.63 14.24 5.34
CA LYS A 144 13.64 15.29 5.07
C LYS A 144 12.82 15.62 6.32
N SER A 145 12.43 14.61 7.12
CA SER A 145 11.79 14.83 8.43
C SER A 145 12.69 15.63 9.39
N LYS A 146 13.98 15.30 9.49
CA LYS A 146 14.96 16.01 10.34
C LYS A 146 15.27 17.42 9.83
N GLU A 147 15.24 17.66 8.53
CA GLU A 147 15.44 19.00 7.97
C GLU A 147 14.30 19.92 8.39
N LYS A 148 13.05 19.46 8.26
CA LYS A 148 11.88 20.23 8.70
C LYS A 148 11.87 20.56 10.20
N THR A 149 12.49 19.74 11.06
CA THR A 149 12.63 20.07 12.49
C THR A 149 13.73 21.08 12.79
N ARG A 150 14.75 21.21 11.92
CA ARG A 150 15.91 22.07 12.14
C ARG A 150 15.81 23.43 11.46
N THR A 151 15.14 23.50 10.32
CA THR A 151 14.94 24.73 9.57
C THR A 151 13.49 25.17 9.69
N PRO A 152 13.20 26.20 10.52
CA PRO A 152 11.89 26.85 10.50
C PRO A 152 11.57 27.28 9.08
N SER A 153 10.33 27.10 8.62
CA SER A 153 9.96 27.57 7.29
C SER A 153 10.17 29.09 7.22
N THR A 154 11.04 29.49 6.31
CA THR A 154 11.29 30.90 5.97
C THR A 154 10.32 31.39 4.90
N ASP A 155 9.51 30.49 4.34
CA ASP A 155 8.50 30.82 3.35
C ASP A 155 7.22 31.25 4.07
N PHE A 156 6.92 32.55 3.99
CA PHE A 156 5.68 33.11 4.54
C PHE A 156 4.41 32.57 3.85
N ALA A 157 4.53 31.95 2.66
CA ALA A 157 3.44 31.23 2.03
C ALA A 157 3.15 29.88 2.71
N GLU A 158 4.12 29.29 3.40
CA GLU A 158 4.01 27.97 4.04
C GLU A 158 3.79 28.10 5.55
N ILE A 159 2.65 28.70 5.91
CA ILE A 159 2.25 28.98 7.30
C ILE A 159 2.25 27.70 8.17
N TYR A 160 1.90 26.55 7.58
CA TYR A 160 1.93 25.25 8.23
C TYR A 160 2.87 24.28 7.52
N PRO A 161 4.18 24.34 7.80
CA PRO A 161 5.19 23.57 7.05
C PRO A 161 5.17 22.07 7.36
N THR A 162 4.44 21.65 8.40
CA THR A 162 4.30 20.24 8.78
C THR A 162 2.87 19.85 9.16
N PRO A 163 2.50 18.55 9.07
CA PRO A 163 1.21 18.06 9.56
C PRO A 163 0.93 18.35 11.04
N PHE A 164 1.95 18.27 11.90
CA PHE A 164 1.84 18.62 13.32
C PHE A 164 1.41 20.08 13.51
N SER A 165 2.09 20.98 12.80
CA SER A 165 1.81 22.41 12.87
C SER A 165 0.42 22.74 12.33
N LYS A 166 0.05 22.11 11.21
CA LYS A 166 -1.27 22.26 10.59
C LYS A 166 -2.41 21.80 11.51
N SER A 167 -2.27 20.63 12.12
CA SER A 167 -3.30 20.06 13.00
C SER A 167 -3.51 20.84 14.30
N ARG A 168 -2.45 21.48 14.81
CA ARG A 168 -2.50 22.28 16.05
C ARG A 168 -2.64 23.78 15.83
N ASN A 169 -2.79 24.21 14.58
CA ASN A 169 -2.83 25.62 14.21
C ASN A 169 -1.58 26.40 14.69
N LEU A 170 -0.43 25.74 14.73
CA LEU A 170 0.86 26.32 15.12
C LEU A 170 1.62 26.74 13.86
N LYS A 171 1.92 28.02 13.75
CA LYS A 171 2.56 28.59 12.55
C LYS A 171 4.07 28.34 12.55
N TYR A 172 4.64 28.06 11.39
CA TYR A 172 6.09 27.95 11.15
C TYR A 172 6.83 26.96 12.09
N THR A 173 6.11 26.01 12.66
CA THR A 173 6.61 25.10 13.70
C THR A 173 6.70 23.69 13.16
N ALA A 174 7.71 22.94 13.58
CA ALA A 174 7.82 21.50 13.39
C ALA A 174 7.89 20.82 14.76
N LYS A 175 7.72 19.49 14.82
CA LYS A 175 7.81 18.74 16.08
C LYS A 175 9.21 18.11 16.20
N PRO A 176 10.07 18.57 17.13
CA PRO A 176 11.30 17.86 17.44
C PRO A 176 10.95 16.50 18.04
N ASP A 177 11.39 15.42 17.40
CA ASP A 177 11.07 14.06 17.81
C ASP A 177 12.16 13.07 17.37
N ASP A 178 12.14 11.88 17.96
CA ASP A 178 12.91 10.75 17.47
C ASP A 178 12.28 10.22 16.18
N ILE A 179 13.09 10.17 15.13
CA ILE A 179 12.63 9.82 13.78
C ILE A 179 13.22 8.46 13.40
N THR A 180 12.34 7.46 13.30
CA THR A 180 12.68 6.12 12.82
C THR A 180 11.85 5.82 11.57
N CYS A 181 12.51 5.30 10.53
CA CYS A 181 11.85 4.79 9.34
C CYS A 181 12.57 3.50 8.89
N VAL A 182 11.79 2.47 8.60
CA VAL A 182 12.20 1.23 7.97
C VAL A 182 11.41 1.11 6.68
N CYS A 183 12.11 0.78 5.61
CA CYS A 183 11.52 0.60 4.29
C CYS A 183 11.87 -0.79 3.78
N GLN A 184 10.93 -1.44 3.11
CA GLN A 184 11.14 -2.66 2.36
C GLN A 184 10.42 -2.55 1.02
N ILE A 185 11.19 -2.62 -0.07
CA ILE A 185 10.67 -2.85 -1.41
C ILE A 185 10.36 -4.34 -1.50
N ILE A 186 9.16 -4.66 -1.95
CA ILE A 186 8.71 -6.02 -2.22
C ILE A 186 9.02 -6.31 -3.69
N GLU A 187 9.97 -7.20 -3.93
CA GLU A 187 10.34 -7.74 -5.25
C GLU A 187 9.91 -9.20 -5.40
#